data_AF-A0A2D4P411-F1
#
_entry.id   AF-A0A2D4P411-F1
#
_cell.length_a   1.000
_cell.length_b   1.000
_cell.length_c   1.000
_cell.angle_alpha   90.00
_cell.angle_beta   90.00
_cell.angle_gamma   90.00
#
_symmetry.space_group_name_H-M   'P 1'
#
loop_
_entity.id
_entity.type
_entity.pdbx_description
1 polymer ?
#
loop_
_entity_poly.entity_id
_entity_poly.type
_entity_poly.pdbx_seq_one_letter_code
_entity_poly.pdbx_strand_id
1 'polypeptide(L)'
;MKLIVWGGLLAVTLLAGPAAAQSCRPLPTGAGGNNLALGKPTSQSSNYIFETLGSPDKAVDGNCNGTWSHGSCTHTGLERNPWWLVDLGEPRKIYVVLVKNREDCCGDRLYEAEVHLGDSLEDHGRANPLCGVILNTSLGSINTRY
;
A
#
# COMPACT_ATOMS: atom_id res chain seq x y z
N MET A 1 -1.77 -12.44 -7.47
CA MET A 1 -2.21 -11.81 -6.21
C MET A 1 -1.90 -10.33 -6.22
N LYS A 2 -2.94 -9.49 -6.19
CA LYS A 2 -2.85 -8.03 -6.35
C LYS A 2 -3.61 -7.32 -5.24
N LEU A 3 -2.99 -6.31 -4.63
CA LEU A 3 -3.56 -5.51 -3.54
C LEU A 3 -4.06 -4.16 -4.04
N ILE A 4 -5.28 -3.75 -3.67
CA ILE A 4 -5.85 -2.43 -4.00
C ILE A 4 -6.09 -1.62 -2.73
N VAL A 5 -6.19 -0.30 -2.85
CA VAL A 5 -6.60 0.64 -1.82
C VAL A 5 -7.54 1.66 -2.43
N TRP A 6 -8.75 1.83 -1.86
CA TRP A 6 -9.83 2.71 -2.34
C TRP A 6 -10.09 3.98 -1.53
N GLY A 7 -9.11 4.84 -1.43
CA GLY A 7 -9.21 6.16 -0.81
C GLY A 7 -8.03 6.94 -1.31
N GLY A 8 -8.07 8.26 -1.31
CA GLY A 8 -6.94 9.08 -1.70
C GLY A 8 -5.71 8.71 -0.86
N LEU A 9 -4.89 7.79 -1.37
CA LEU A 9 -3.85 7.15 -0.59
C LEU A 9 -2.48 7.44 -1.20
N LEU A 10 -1.60 7.81 -0.29
CA LEU A 10 -0.16 7.74 -0.39
C LEU A 10 0.33 6.64 0.56
N ALA A 11 0.94 5.59 -0.02
CA ALA A 11 1.74 4.46 0.53
C ALA A 11 1.06 3.21 1.18
N VAL A 12 1.45 2.03 0.68
CA VAL A 12 1.10 0.67 1.15
C VAL A 12 2.40 -0.11 1.37
N THR A 13 2.59 -0.82 2.47
CA THR A 13 3.77 -1.71 2.67
C THR A 13 3.34 -3.08 3.19
N LEU A 14 3.25 -4.13 2.37
CA LEU A 14 2.89 -5.50 2.85
C LEU A 14 4.03 -6.19 3.63
N LEU A 15 3.76 -6.81 4.78
CA LEU A 15 4.60 -7.85 5.39
C LEU A 15 3.77 -9.12 5.60
N ALA A 16 4.35 -10.33 5.54
CA ALA A 16 3.63 -11.59 5.75
C ALA A 16 4.39 -12.52 6.73
N GLY A 17 3.78 -12.90 7.86
CA GLY A 17 4.31 -13.92 8.80
C GLY A 17 3.55 -14.00 10.13
N PRO A 18 3.47 -15.19 10.78
CA PRO A 18 2.77 -15.35 12.04
C PRO A 18 3.60 -14.79 13.21
N ALA A 19 2.96 -13.96 14.03
CA ALA A 19 3.46 -13.36 15.28
C ALA A 19 4.68 -12.42 15.17
N ALA A 20 4.46 -11.20 14.67
CA ALA A 20 5.10 -9.98 15.19
C ALA A 20 4.35 -8.74 14.68
N ALA A 21 3.33 -8.33 15.41
CA ALA A 21 2.80 -6.98 15.33
C ALA A 21 3.83 -6.04 15.98
N GLN A 22 4.56 -5.24 15.19
CA GLN A 22 5.03 -3.87 15.50
C GLN A 22 6.14 -3.42 14.54
N SER A 23 5.98 -2.18 14.05
CA SER A 23 7.01 -1.31 13.50
C SER A 23 7.34 -1.43 12.00
N CYS A 24 7.21 -0.31 11.28
CA CYS A 24 7.87 0.01 10.01
C CYS A 24 9.41 0.12 10.15
N ARG A 25 10.03 -0.73 10.95
CA ARG A 25 11.47 -0.96 10.93
C ARG A 25 11.73 -2.17 10.05
N PRO A 26 12.88 -2.23 9.33
CA PRO A 26 13.36 -3.50 8.82
C PRO A 26 13.33 -4.50 9.97
N LEU A 27 12.61 -5.61 9.79
CA LEU A 27 12.64 -6.69 10.77
C LEU A 27 14.11 -7.06 10.98
N PRO A 28 14.60 -7.16 12.24
CA PRO A 28 15.93 -7.64 12.50
C PRO A 28 16.14 -8.93 11.71
N THR A 29 17.25 -9.03 10.98
CA THR A 29 17.66 -10.24 10.27
C THR A 29 17.60 -11.42 11.23
N GLY A 30 16.52 -12.21 11.14
CA GLY A 30 16.22 -13.27 12.10
C GLY A 30 14.73 -13.44 12.46
N ALA A 31 13.87 -12.46 12.17
CA ALA A 31 12.42 -12.54 12.45
C ALA A 31 11.56 -12.78 11.18
N GLY A 32 11.81 -13.88 10.47
CA GLY A 32 10.80 -14.72 9.79
C GLY A 32 9.76 -14.20 8.79
N GLY A 33 9.72 -12.93 8.37
CA GLY A 33 8.72 -12.43 7.41
C GLY A 33 9.35 -11.69 6.23
N ASN A 34 9.18 -12.22 5.02
CA ASN A 34 9.64 -11.55 3.78
C ASN A 34 8.59 -10.54 3.31
N ASN A 35 9.00 -9.30 3.02
CA ASN A 35 8.16 -8.34 2.29
C ASN A 35 8.03 -8.80 0.84
N LEU A 36 6.90 -9.44 0.51
CA LEU A 36 6.65 -9.98 -0.82
C LEU A 36 6.43 -8.90 -1.88
N ALA A 37 6.08 -7.67 -1.46
CA ALA A 37 5.80 -6.55 -2.35
C ALA A 37 7.07 -5.76 -2.71
N LEU A 38 8.15 -5.87 -1.93
CA LEU A 38 9.40 -5.11 -2.14
C LEU A 38 9.91 -5.23 -3.59
N GLY A 39 10.04 -4.09 -4.24
CA GLY A 39 10.53 -3.98 -5.63
C GLY A 39 9.64 -4.63 -6.68
N LYS A 40 8.38 -4.96 -6.35
CA LYS A 40 7.46 -5.56 -7.31
C LYS A 40 6.90 -4.53 -8.29
N PRO A 41 6.48 -4.97 -9.50
CA PRO A 41 5.77 -4.11 -10.43
C PRO A 41 4.50 -3.53 -9.79
N THR A 42 4.26 -2.25 -10.04
CA THR A 42 3.12 -1.51 -9.49
C THR A 42 2.44 -0.67 -10.57
N SER A 43 1.20 -0.30 -10.32
CA SER A 43 0.42 0.59 -11.18
C SER A 43 -0.53 1.41 -10.32
N GLN A 44 -0.93 2.58 -10.79
CA GLN A 44 -1.96 3.38 -10.15
C GLN A 44 -2.84 4.04 -11.20
N SER A 45 -4.04 4.44 -10.81
CA SER A 45 -5.07 4.98 -11.71
C SER A 45 -4.61 6.21 -12.51
N SER A 46 -3.84 7.08 -11.87
CA SER A 46 -3.23 8.25 -12.49
C SER A 46 -2.01 8.69 -11.70
N ASN A 47 -1.20 9.59 -12.25
CA ASN A 47 -0.11 10.23 -11.54
C ASN A 47 -0.50 11.67 -11.19
N TYR A 48 -0.11 12.12 -10.00
CA TYR A 48 -0.06 13.54 -9.72
C TYR A 48 0.93 14.24 -10.66
N ILE A 49 0.72 15.53 -10.88
CA ILE A 49 1.30 16.36 -11.95
C ILE A 49 2.84 16.28 -12.01
N PHE A 50 3.50 15.91 -10.91
CA PHE A 50 4.94 15.67 -10.85
C PHE A 50 5.25 14.17 -10.95
N GLU A 51 5.34 13.60 -12.15
CA GLU A 51 5.54 12.13 -12.34
C GLU A 51 6.74 11.53 -11.59
N THR A 52 7.78 12.33 -11.31
CA THR A 52 8.97 11.89 -10.58
C THR A 52 8.78 11.80 -9.06
N LEU A 53 7.73 12.42 -8.52
CA LEU A 53 7.33 12.38 -7.11
C LEU A 53 5.93 11.77 -7.03
N GLY A 54 5.76 10.61 -6.40
CA GLY A 54 4.44 9.97 -6.34
C GLY A 54 4.22 8.81 -7.29
N SER A 55 5.25 8.32 -7.97
CA SER A 55 5.13 7.12 -8.81
C SER A 55 4.69 5.90 -7.99
N PRO A 56 3.99 4.92 -8.58
CA PRO A 56 3.40 3.81 -7.83
C PRO A 56 4.45 2.90 -7.14
N ASP A 57 5.69 2.87 -7.64
CA ASP A 57 6.79 2.09 -7.06
C ASP A 57 7.20 2.57 -5.66
N LYS A 58 6.86 3.81 -5.28
CA LYS A 58 7.22 4.37 -3.97
C LYS A 58 6.59 3.63 -2.79
N ALA A 59 5.45 2.98 -2.98
CA ALA A 59 4.85 2.15 -1.94
C ALA A 59 5.68 0.88 -1.66
N VAL A 60 6.48 0.42 -2.63
CA VAL A 60 7.23 -0.83 -2.54
C VAL A 60 8.75 -0.64 -2.63
N ASP A 61 9.23 0.57 -2.37
CA ASP A 61 10.65 0.93 -2.46
C ASP A 61 11.47 0.50 -1.21
N GLY A 62 10.79 0.04 -0.16
CA GLY A 62 11.41 -0.37 1.11
C GLY A 62 11.68 0.78 2.08
N ASN A 63 11.27 2.00 1.75
CA ASN A 63 11.35 3.17 2.58
C ASN A 63 9.93 3.52 3.10
N CYS A 64 9.81 3.72 4.41
CA CYS A 64 8.52 3.97 5.07
C CYS A 64 8.32 5.45 5.41
N ASN A 65 9.07 6.34 4.78
CA ASN A 65 8.99 7.77 5.06
C ASN A 65 7.67 8.32 4.53
N GLY A 66 6.79 8.73 5.44
CA GLY A 66 5.46 9.26 5.10
C GLY A 66 5.47 10.75 4.73
N THR A 67 6.62 11.44 4.76
CA THR A 67 6.71 12.85 4.39
C THR A 67 6.86 12.98 2.88
N TRP A 68 5.90 13.64 2.23
CA TRP A 68 5.85 13.75 0.76
C TRP A 68 7.15 14.25 0.11
N SER A 69 7.77 15.28 0.68
CA SER A 69 9.00 15.87 0.13
C SER A 69 10.21 14.93 0.17
N HIS A 70 10.14 13.81 0.90
CA HIS A 70 11.18 12.79 0.94
C HIS A 70 11.05 11.74 -0.17
N GLY A 71 10.02 11.83 -1.02
CA GLY A 71 9.93 11.07 -2.27
C GLY A 71 9.64 9.57 -2.13
N SER A 72 9.08 9.14 -0.99
CA SER A 72 8.77 7.74 -0.68
C SER A 72 7.25 7.50 -0.47
N CYS A 73 6.43 8.29 -1.15
CA CYS A 73 4.98 8.17 -1.13
C CYS A 73 4.44 8.15 -2.56
N THR A 74 3.32 7.44 -2.82
CA THR A 74 2.61 7.34 -4.13
C THR A 74 1.48 8.35 -4.28
N HIS A 75 1.33 9.15 -5.34
CA HIS A 75 0.24 10.15 -5.44
C HIS A 75 -0.52 10.03 -6.75
N THR A 76 -1.83 9.82 -6.67
CA THR A 76 -2.72 9.92 -7.84
C THR A 76 -3.13 11.36 -8.13
N GLY A 77 -3.65 11.63 -9.32
CA GLY A 77 -4.44 12.83 -9.55
C GLY A 77 -5.67 12.89 -8.64
N LEU A 78 -6.35 14.05 -8.66
CA LEU A 78 -7.69 14.16 -8.08
C LEU A 78 -8.67 13.53 -9.05
N GLU A 79 -9.16 12.33 -8.71
CA GLU A 79 -10.09 11.58 -9.54
C GLU A 79 -11.10 10.83 -8.68
N ARG A 80 -12.20 10.43 -9.30
CA ARG A 80 -13.15 9.53 -8.67
C ARG A 80 -12.51 8.16 -8.60
N ASN A 81 -12.63 7.48 -7.47
CA ASN A 81 -12.28 6.07 -7.35
C ASN A 81 -10.79 5.77 -7.66
N PRO A 82 -9.83 6.50 -7.05
CA PRO A 82 -8.41 6.26 -7.28
C PRO A 82 -8.01 4.87 -6.78
N TRP A 83 -7.05 4.26 -7.46
CA TRP A 83 -6.54 2.94 -7.07
C TRP A 83 -5.03 2.86 -7.24
N TRP A 84 -4.41 2.03 -6.41
CA TRP A 84 -3.03 1.58 -6.53
C TRP A 84 -2.99 0.06 -6.51
N LEU A 85 -2.07 -0.54 -7.26
CA LEU A 85 -1.97 -1.98 -7.45
C LEU A 85 -0.50 -2.42 -7.40
N VAL A 86 -0.24 -3.55 -6.74
CA VAL A 86 1.03 -4.30 -6.83
C VAL A 86 0.82 -5.66 -7.46
N ASP A 87 1.69 -6.06 -8.38
CA ASP A 87 1.74 -7.39 -8.96
C ASP A 87 2.83 -8.23 -8.29
N LEU A 88 2.43 -9.24 -7.51
CA LEU A 88 3.38 -10.12 -6.83
C LEU A 88 4.06 -11.13 -7.78
N GLY A 89 3.65 -11.19 -9.05
CA GLY A 89 4.24 -12.00 -10.13
C GLY A 89 3.72 -13.43 -10.19
N GLU A 90 3.44 -14.05 -9.04
CA GLU A 90 2.82 -15.37 -8.96
C GLU A 90 1.90 -15.47 -7.74
N PRO A 91 0.98 -16.44 -7.69
CA PRO A 91 0.13 -16.65 -6.51
C PRO A 91 0.96 -16.86 -5.24
N ARG A 92 0.60 -16.12 -4.19
CA ARG A 92 1.27 -16.15 -2.89
C ARG A 92 0.24 -16.25 -1.78
N LYS A 93 0.56 -16.99 -0.73
CA LYS A 93 -0.20 -16.88 0.53
C LYS A 93 0.18 -15.57 1.21
N ILE A 94 -0.78 -14.66 1.31
CA ILE A 94 -0.63 -13.40 2.04
C ILE A 94 -1.26 -13.60 3.42
N TYR A 95 -0.48 -13.29 4.46
CA TYR A 95 -0.91 -13.43 5.85
C TYR A 95 -1.22 -12.10 6.50
N VAL A 96 -0.58 -11.04 6.03
CA VAL A 96 -0.85 -9.70 6.51
C VAL A 96 -0.53 -8.68 5.42
N VAL A 97 -1.24 -7.56 5.51
CA VAL A 97 -1.09 -6.36 4.72
C VAL A 97 -0.85 -5.21 5.66
N LEU A 98 0.23 -4.47 5.45
CA LEU A 98 0.40 -3.18 6.12
C LEU A 98 0.24 -2.05 5.10
N VAL A 99 -0.36 -0.97 5.56
CA VAL A 99 -0.58 0.23 4.77
C VAL A 99 -0.10 1.43 5.57
N LYS A 100 0.94 2.12 5.11
CA LYS A 100 1.55 3.26 5.80
C LYS A 100 0.99 4.55 5.22
N ASN A 101 0.22 5.28 6.01
CA ASN A 101 -0.33 6.56 5.59
C ASN A 101 0.73 7.67 5.56
N ARG A 102 0.44 8.72 4.79
CA ARG A 102 1.19 9.99 4.77
C ARG A 102 1.29 10.62 6.15
N GLU A 103 2.42 11.26 6.44
CA GLU A 103 2.80 11.75 7.78
C GLU A 103 2.82 13.28 7.90
N ASP A 104 3.01 14.01 6.81
CA ASP A 104 3.14 15.47 6.81
C ASP A 104 1.82 16.21 6.60
N CYS A 105 0.81 15.60 5.99
CA CYS A 105 -0.55 16.15 5.89
C CYS A 105 -1.54 15.10 5.38
N CYS A 106 -2.82 15.50 5.33
CA CYS A 106 -3.78 14.92 4.39
C CYS A 106 -4.06 13.42 4.60
N GLY A 107 -3.82 12.93 5.82
CA GLY A 107 -3.96 11.52 6.16
C GLY A 107 -5.41 11.04 5.99
N ASP A 108 -6.38 11.94 6.18
CA ASP A 108 -7.82 11.73 6.02
C ASP A 108 -8.23 11.24 4.64
N ARG A 109 -7.45 11.55 3.59
CA ARG A 109 -7.76 11.13 2.22
C ARG A 109 -7.84 9.62 2.07
N LEU A 110 -7.14 8.89 2.94
CA LEU A 110 -7.11 7.43 2.96
C LEU A 110 -8.38 6.80 3.57
N TYR A 111 -9.30 7.60 4.09
CA TYR A 111 -10.45 7.10 4.80
C TYR A 111 -11.34 6.25 3.88
N GLU A 112 -11.81 5.12 4.40
CA GLU A 112 -12.63 4.12 3.69
C GLU A 112 -11.93 3.37 2.55
N ALA A 113 -10.60 3.40 2.52
CA ALA A 113 -9.89 2.63 1.51
C ALA A 113 -10.02 1.12 1.63
N GLU A 114 -10.53 0.50 0.57
CA GLU A 114 -10.73 -0.94 0.47
C GLU A 114 -9.47 -1.67 0.03
N VAL A 115 -9.13 -2.72 0.77
CA VAL A 115 -8.03 -3.64 0.54
C VAL A 115 -8.55 -4.93 -0.05
N HIS A 116 -8.26 -5.18 -1.34
CA HIS A 116 -8.66 -6.39 -2.05
C HIS A 116 -7.46 -7.29 -2.32
N LEU A 117 -7.65 -8.62 -2.33
CA LEU A 117 -6.58 -9.57 -2.66
C LEU A 117 -7.10 -10.69 -3.57
N GLY A 118 -6.47 -10.86 -4.73
CA GLY A 118 -6.75 -12.02 -5.59
C GLY A 118 -6.01 -11.97 -6.92
N ASP A 119 -6.42 -12.84 -7.83
CA ASP A 119 -5.77 -13.03 -9.13
C ASP A 119 -6.53 -12.39 -10.30
N SER A 120 -7.75 -11.87 -10.07
CA SER A 120 -8.53 -11.18 -11.10
C SER A 120 -7.99 -9.75 -11.35
N LEU A 121 -8.02 -9.34 -12.61
CA LEU A 121 -7.77 -7.96 -13.06
C LEU A 121 -9.05 -7.20 -13.42
N GLU A 122 -10.20 -7.84 -13.30
CA GLU A 122 -11.50 -7.21 -13.55
C GLU A 122 -11.71 -6.03 -12.59
N ASP A 123 -12.20 -4.90 -13.12
CA ASP A 123 -12.37 -3.64 -12.38
C ASP A 123 -11.07 -3.23 -11.66
N HIS A 124 -9.94 -3.32 -12.36
CA HIS A 124 -8.59 -3.09 -11.82
C HIS A 124 -8.23 -3.99 -10.63
N GLY A 125 -8.95 -5.11 -10.46
CA GLY A 125 -8.84 -6.07 -9.37
C GLY A 125 -9.79 -5.80 -8.19
N ARG A 126 -10.70 -4.82 -8.27
CA ARG A 126 -11.73 -4.59 -7.23
C ARG A 126 -12.71 -5.77 -7.12
N ALA A 127 -12.84 -6.56 -8.19
CA ALA A 127 -13.62 -7.80 -8.17
C ALA A 127 -13.02 -8.89 -7.25
N ASN A 128 -11.78 -8.73 -6.77
CA ASN A 128 -11.18 -9.67 -5.83
C ASN A 128 -11.82 -9.53 -4.43
N PRO A 129 -11.77 -10.58 -3.58
CA PRO A 129 -12.26 -10.53 -2.21
C PRO A 129 -11.73 -9.32 -1.42
N LEU A 130 -12.63 -8.66 -0.70
CA LEU A 130 -12.32 -7.59 0.26
C LEU A 130 -11.69 -8.20 1.52
N CYS A 131 -10.45 -7.82 1.80
CA CYS A 131 -9.70 -8.21 3.00
C CYS A 131 -9.73 -7.14 4.11
N GLY A 132 -10.15 -5.92 3.81
CA GLY A 132 -10.48 -4.95 4.84
C GLY A 132 -10.61 -3.52 4.35
N VAL A 133 -10.96 -2.62 5.26
CA VAL A 133 -11.16 -1.20 4.98
C VAL A 133 -10.25 -0.37 5.89
N ILE A 134 -9.65 0.71 5.37
CA ILE A 134 -8.80 1.62 6.12
C ILE A 134 -9.66 2.67 6.85
N LEU A 135 -9.58 2.68 8.18
CA LEU A 135 -10.35 3.60 9.03
C LEU A 135 -9.45 4.51 9.87
N ASN A 136 -8.27 4.04 10.28
CA ASN A 136 -7.30 4.89 10.96
C ASN A 136 -6.50 5.67 9.92
N THR A 137 -6.79 6.96 9.84
CA THR A 137 -6.18 7.91 8.91
C THR A 137 -5.32 8.96 9.60
N SER A 138 -4.97 8.71 10.87
CA SER A 138 -4.03 9.55 11.60
C SER A 138 -2.73 9.67 10.81
N LEU A 139 -2.08 10.84 10.88
CA LEU A 139 -0.82 11.09 10.20
C LEU A 139 0.20 10.01 10.55
N GLY A 140 0.79 9.41 9.52
CA GLY A 140 1.81 8.37 9.65
C GLY A 140 1.30 7.04 10.19
N SER A 141 -0.01 6.84 10.32
CA SER A 141 -0.59 5.57 10.79
C SER A 141 -0.19 4.38 9.92
N ILE A 142 -0.09 3.21 10.57
CA ILE A 142 0.12 1.93 9.90
C ILE A 142 -1.15 1.11 10.12
N ASN A 143 -1.82 0.75 9.05
CA ASN A 143 -3.00 -0.10 9.07
C ASN A 143 -2.62 -1.53 8.75
N THR A 144 -2.98 -2.47 9.63
CA THR A 144 -2.70 -3.89 9.49
C THR A 144 -3.98 -4.66 9.13
N ARG A 145 -3.98 -5.44 8.06
CA ARG A 145 -5.09 -6.33 7.65
C ARG A 145 -4.59 -7.76 7.53
N TYR A 146 -5.31 -8.72 8.09
CA TYR A 146 -4.95 -10.14 8.11
C TYR A 146 -5.76 -10.91 7.06
#